data_AF-A0A150ZZP1-F1
#
_entry.id   AF-A0A150ZZP1-F1
#
_cell.length_a   1.000
_cell.length_b   1.000
_cell.length_c   1.000
_cell.angle_alpha   90.00
_cell.angle_beta   90.00
_cell.angle_gamma   90.00
#
_symmetry.space_group_name_H-M   'P 1'
#
loop_
_entity.id
_entity.type
_entity.pdbx_description
1 polymer ?
#
loop_
_entity_poly.entity_id
_entity_poly.type
_entity_poly.pdbx_seq_one_letter_code
_entity_poly.pdbx_strand_id
1 'polypeptide(L)'
;MQDDILLKSGALAGVVLSEDDLKEFSPQIESLLVWEKGISKMAKQRECVPGVKLMKEKLFTFSFEEESHCDEIRSHVKTEHGYFVVPKVIG
;
A
#
# COMPACT_ATOMS: atom_id res chain seq x y z
N MET A 1 24.44 -1.08 -0.40
CA MET A 1 23.70 0.19 -0.57
C MET A 1 22.33 -0.02 -1.21
N GLN A 2 22.18 -0.92 -2.21
CA GLN A 2 20.88 -1.28 -2.80
C GLN A 2 19.98 -2.12 -1.89
N ASP A 3 20.53 -3.13 -1.19
CA ASP A 3 19.74 -3.93 -0.25
C ASP A 3 19.18 -3.08 0.89
N ASP A 4 19.87 -1.99 1.27
CA ASP A 4 19.38 -1.01 2.25
C ASP A 4 18.15 -0.24 1.74
N ILE A 5 18.07 0.05 0.43
CA ILE A 5 16.88 0.66 -0.18
C ILE A 5 15.72 -0.33 -0.18
N LEU A 6 16.00 -1.59 -0.51
CA LEU A 6 14.98 -2.64 -0.56
C LEU A 6 14.41 -2.93 0.84
N LEU A 7 15.28 -3.01 1.85
CA LEU A 7 14.90 -3.14 3.26
C LEU A 7 14.06 -1.97 3.75
N LYS A 8 14.45 -0.73 3.43
CA LYS A 8 13.66 0.47 3.79
C LYS A 8 12.30 0.49 3.10
N SER A 9 12.25 0.07 1.85
CA SER A 9 11.01 -0.02 1.08
C SER A 9 10.08 -1.10 1.64
N GLY A 10 10.63 -2.26 2.02
CA GLY A 10 9.91 -3.32 2.72
C GLY A 10 9.32 -2.83 4.05
N ALA A 11 10.13 -2.15 4.87
CA ALA A 11 9.67 -1.59 6.14
C ALA A 11 8.52 -0.59 5.97
N LEU A 12 8.58 0.30 4.96
CA LEU A 12 7.50 1.23 4.65
C LEU A 12 6.22 0.53 4.20
N ALA A 13 6.34 -0.60 3.50
CA ALA A 13 5.22 -1.43 3.07
C ALA A 13 4.69 -2.38 4.16
N GLY A 14 5.34 -2.43 5.33
CA GLY A 14 5.02 -3.40 6.39
C GLY A 14 5.40 -4.85 6.03
N VAL A 15 6.34 -5.02 5.10
CA VAL A 15 6.85 -6.33 4.67
C VAL A 15 8.21 -6.59 5.33
N VAL A 16 8.32 -7.73 6.00
CA VAL A 16 9.60 -8.20 6.55
C VAL A 16 10.30 -9.05 5.49
N LEU A 17 11.49 -8.63 5.07
CA LEU A 17 12.29 -9.34 4.07
C LEU A 17 13.40 -10.13 4.77
N SER A 18 13.51 -11.41 4.43
CA SER A 18 14.63 -12.27 4.82
C SER A 18 15.84 -12.06 3.89
N GLU A 19 17.00 -12.62 4.25
CA GLU A 19 18.19 -12.56 3.38
C GLU A 19 17.98 -13.28 2.05
N ASP A 20 17.18 -14.34 2.02
CA ASP A 20 16.88 -15.08 0.79
C ASP A 20 15.93 -14.28 -0.11
N ASP A 21 14.96 -13.57 0.48
CA ASP A 21 14.10 -12.63 -0.25
C ASP A 21 14.92 -11.50 -0.89
N LEU A 22 15.94 -10.98 -0.19
CA LEU A 22 16.82 -9.95 -0.75
C LEU A 22 17.61 -10.48 -1.95
N LYS A 23 18.16 -11.70 -1.86
CA LYS A 23 18.89 -12.33 -2.98
C LYS A 23 18.00 -12.54 -4.20
N GLU A 24 16.73 -12.88 -3.99
CA GLU A 24 15.76 -13.08 -5.06
C GLU A 24 15.29 -11.76 -5.68
N PHE A 25 14.90 -10.79 -4.84
CA PHE A 25 14.23 -9.58 -5.29
C PHE A 25 15.18 -8.48 -5.75
N SER A 26 16.37 -8.35 -5.17
CA SER A 26 17.33 -7.31 -5.56
C SER A 26 17.60 -7.27 -7.08
N PRO A 27 17.93 -8.38 -7.78
CA PRO A 27 18.16 -8.34 -9.22
C PRO A 27 16.87 -8.08 -10.03
N GLN A 28 15.71 -8.54 -9.56
CA GLN A 28 14.42 -8.33 -10.25
C GLN A 28 14.00 -6.87 -10.19
N ILE A 29 14.09 -6.25 -9.00
CA ILE A 29 13.78 -4.84 -8.80
C ILE A 29 14.75 -3.97 -9.62
N GLU A 30 16.03 -4.33 -9.68
CA GLU A 30 16.99 -3.62 -10.50
C GLU A 30 16.63 -3.64 -11.99
N SER A 31 16.26 -4.81 -12.52
CA SER A 31 15.79 -4.94 -13.90
C SER A 31 14.60 -4.03 -14.20
N LEU A 32 13.62 -3.99 -13.28
CA LEU A 32 12.44 -3.14 -13.39
C LEU A 32 12.79 -1.64 -13.33
N LEU A 33 13.70 -1.23 -12.44
CA LEU A 33 14.16 0.17 -12.33
C LEU A 33 14.93 0.62 -13.58
N VAL A 34 15.70 -0.26 -14.20
CA VAL A 34 16.38 0.03 -15.48
C VAL A 34 15.36 0.23 -16.60
N TRP A 35 14.34 -0.63 -16.65
CA TRP A 35 13.26 -0.52 -17.63
C TRP A 35 12.43 0.75 -17.46
N GLU A 36 12.06 1.09 -16.22
CA GLU A 36 11.34 2.33 -15.85
C GLU A 36 12.11 3.57 -16.27
N LYS A 37 13.43 3.62 -16.03
CA LYS A 37 14.29 4.72 -16.52
C LYS A 37 14.26 4.87 -18.03
N GLY A 38 14.17 3.76 -18.77
CA GLY A 38 14.03 3.77 -20.23
C GLY A 38 12.73 4.42 -20.68
N ILE A 39 11.61 4.03 -20.06
CA ILE A 39 10.27 4.56 -20.36
C ILE A 39 10.16 6.03 -19.96
N SER A 40 10.63 6.38 -18.76
CA SER A 40 10.61 7.74 -18.24
C SER A 40 11.38 8.72 -19.14
N LYS A 41 12.47 8.27 -19.79
CA LYS A 41 13.18 9.06 -20.81
C LYS A 41 12.34 9.30 -22.06
N MET A 42 11.58 8.30 -22.51
CA MET A 42 10.68 8.41 -23.67
C MET A 42 9.43 9.26 -23.35
N ALA A 43 8.90 9.14 -22.13
CA ALA A 43 7.71 9.84 -21.67
C ALA A 43 7.95 11.35 -21.48
N LYS A 44 9.15 11.76 -21.01
CA LYS A 44 9.53 13.18 -20.89
C LYS A 44 9.49 13.96 -22.21
N GLN A 45 9.45 13.29 -23.36
CA GLN A 45 9.28 13.92 -24.68
C GLN A 45 7.81 14.20 -25.03
N ARG A 46 6.86 13.72 -24.24
CA ARG A 46 5.42 13.93 -24.43
C ARG A 46 4.85 14.57 -23.17
N GLU A 47 4.50 15.85 -23.22
CA GLU A 47 3.67 16.45 -22.19
C GLU A 47 2.31 15.73 -22.20
N CYS A 48 2.09 14.88 -21.20
CA CYS A 48 0.83 14.22 -20.98
C CYS A 48 0.26 14.74 -19.66
N VAL A 49 -0.85 15.45 -19.74
CA VAL A 49 -1.63 15.81 -18.55
C VAL A 49 -2.12 14.49 -17.94
N PRO A 50 -1.84 14.19 -16.65
CA PRO A 50 -2.31 12.97 -16.04
C PRO A 50 -3.83 12.90 -16.20
N GLY A 51 -4.33 11.75 -16.67
CA GLY A 51 -5.76 11.50 -16.83
C GLY A 51 -6.45 11.41 -15.48
N VAL A 52 -6.63 12.55 -14.80
CA VAL A 52 -7.38 12.60 -13.56
C VAL A 52 -8.85 12.44 -13.92
N LYS A 53 -9.46 11.37 -13.42
CA LYS A 53 -10.91 11.22 -13.49
C LYS A 53 -11.49 12.31 -12.59
N LEU A 54 -11.99 13.40 -13.18
CA LEU A 54 -12.75 14.44 -12.49
C LEU A 54 -14.00 13.80 -11.89
N MET A 55 -13.89 13.26 -10.66
CA MET A 55 -15.06 12.92 -9.87
C MET A 55 -15.71 14.22 -9.42
N LYS A 56 -17.01 14.38 -9.68
CA LYS A 56 -17.82 15.37 -8.97
C LYS A 56 -17.63 15.10 -7.47
N GLU A 57 -17.30 16.14 -6.71
CA GLU A 57 -17.15 16.04 -5.26
C GLU A 57 -18.35 15.31 -4.67
N LYS A 58 -18.11 14.19 -3.99
CA LYS A 58 -19.14 13.52 -3.21
C LYS A 58 -19.41 14.39 -1.99
N LEU A 59 -20.48 15.19 -2.06
CA LEU A 59 -21.03 15.86 -0.89
C LEU A 59 -21.70 14.79 -0.02
N PHE A 60 -21.02 14.36 1.04
CA PHE A 60 -21.63 13.54 2.07
C PHE A 60 -22.62 14.40 2.85
N THR A 61 -23.92 14.14 2.68
CA THR A 61 -24.95 14.65 3.60
C THR A 61 -25.01 13.70 4.79
N PHE A 62 -25.12 14.24 6.01
CA PHE A 62 -25.33 13.43 7.21
C PHE A 62 -26.71 12.76 7.14
N SER A 63 -26.79 11.60 6.51
CA SER A 63 -27.87 10.64 6.69
C SER A 63 -27.39 9.62 7.72
N PHE A 64 -28.19 9.41 8.77
CA PHE A 64 -28.00 8.28 9.67
C PHE A 64 -28.38 7.01 8.90
N GLU A 65 -27.43 6.43 8.19
CA GLU A 65 -27.55 5.05 7.69
C GLU A 65 -27.59 4.13 8.93
N GLU A 66 -28.55 3.18 8.96
CA GLU A 66 -28.64 2.18 10.03
C GLU A 66 -27.27 1.52 10.23
N GLU A 67 -26.80 1.49 11.49
CA GLU A 67 -25.51 0.90 11.85
C GLU A 67 -25.40 -0.50 11.26
N SER A 68 -24.35 -0.77 10.47
CA SER A 68 -24.07 -2.11 9.97
C SER A 68 -24.06 -3.09 11.16
N HIS A 69 -24.84 -4.17 11.07
CA HIS A 69 -24.96 -5.14 12.15
C HIS A 69 -23.56 -5.58 12.63
N CYS A 70 -23.23 -5.24 13.88
CA CYS A 70 -21.92 -5.55 14.48
C CYS A 70 -21.56 -7.04 14.42
N ASP A 71 -22.56 -7.90 14.24
CA ASP A 71 -22.42 -9.35 14.13
C ASP A 71 -21.68 -9.80 12.87
N GLU A 72 -21.80 -9.07 11.74
CA GLU A 72 -21.09 -9.42 10.50
C GLU A 72 -19.57 -9.27 10.66
N ILE A 73 -19.12 -8.21 11.34
CA ILE A 73 -17.70 -7.90 11.55
C ILE A 73 -17.04 -8.88 12.54
N ARG A 74 -17.78 -9.27 13.60
CA ARG A 74 -17.29 -10.19 14.65
C ARG A 74 -17.04 -11.60 14.14
N SER A 75 -17.69 -11.99 13.04
CA SER A 75 -17.48 -13.31 12.42
C SER A 75 -16.10 -13.46 11.77
N HIS A 76 -15.45 -12.35 11.41
CA HIS A 76 -14.20 -12.34 10.66
C HIS A 76 -12.97 -11.98 11.52
N VAL A 77 -13.17 -11.40 12.70
CA VAL A 77 -12.07 -10.84 13.50
C VAL A 77 -12.27 -11.15 14.97
N LYS A 78 -11.17 -11.44 15.66
CA LYS A 78 -11.19 -11.61 17.11
C LYS A 78 -11.50 -10.28 17.79
N THR A 79 -12.64 -10.21 18.46
CA THR A 79 -13.06 -9.04 19.23
C THR A 79 -13.24 -9.38 20.70
N GLU A 80 -12.91 -8.46 21.59
CA GLU A 80 -13.15 -8.56 23.02
C GLU A 80 -13.80 -7.25 23.51
N HIS A 81 -14.94 -7.34 24.19
CA HIS A 81 -15.73 -6.17 24.64
C HIS A 81 -16.06 -5.15 23.51
N GLY A 82 -16.17 -5.61 22.27
CA GLY A 82 -16.40 -4.74 21.11
C GLY A 82 -15.15 -4.11 20.49
N TYR A 83 -13.95 -4.42 21.00
CA TYR A 83 -12.67 -3.96 20.47
C TYR A 83 -11.97 -5.03 19.66
N PHE A 84 -11.25 -4.64 18.61
CA PHE A 84 -10.35 -5.53 17.89
C PHE A 84 -9.16 -5.91 18.76
N VAL A 85 -8.86 -7.20 18.84
CA VAL A 85 -7.71 -7.70 19.57
C VAL A 85 -6.50 -7.75 18.64
N VAL A 86 -5.52 -6.89 18.89
CA VAL A 86 -4.25 -6.80 18.14
C VAL A 86 -3.05 -6.86 19.09
N PRO A 87 -1.85 -7.25 18.61
CA PRO A 87 -0.63 -7.14 19.40
C PRO A 87 -0.45 -5.72 19.95
N LYS A 88 -0.02 -5.62 21.20
CA LYS A 88 0.23 -4.33 21.85
C LYS A 88 1.28 -3.55 21.06
N VAL A 89 0.97 -2.30 20.71
CA VAL A 89 1.93 -1.40 20.07
C VAL A 89 3.00 -1.03 21.12
N ILE A 90 4.26 -1.39 20.85
CA ILE A 90 5.42 -1.00 21.63
C ILE A 90 6.13 0.10 20.84
N GLY A 91 6.28 1.28 21.44
CA GLY A 91 6.96 2.45 20.86
C GLY A 91 8.37 2.64 21.42
#